data_AF-A0A674GVD6-F1
#
_entry.id   AF-A0A674GVD6-F1
#
_cell.length_a   1.000
_cell.length_b   1.000
_cell.length_c   1.000
_cell.angle_alpha   90.00
_cell.angle_beta   90.00
_cell.angle_gamma   90.00
#
_symmetry.space_group_name_H-M   'P 1'
#
loop_
_entity.id
_entity.type
_entity.pdbx_description
1 polymer ?
#
loop_
_entity_poly.entity_id
_entity_poly.type
_entity_poly.pdbx_seq_one_letter_code
_entity_poly.pdbx_strand_id
1 'polypeptide(L)'
;MPHLCRLVICVLLGLGSLLVGALSPSCPPTCQCYDTSKVFCSNERMREIPEGLPGSATHLFFVGTDLGSIHSGDLGSSTTLTKLVFINNNIQELEPGAFQGLPSLTELEVSGNPLPAVSLGMLAGLASLSKLSLSANTIRTLQPGLFTASCRLQDLSLSGNRIEALPPGIFRPLRRLQALDLSQNALAELPEGLLAPLVALRVLKLSDNLLARVPPGAFRALGQLTELRLDGNRLEELPPGIFSGLGALRRLQLQHNALGSLAPDIFTGLLNLTVLSLEGNKLAAVPAILFTGTPGLLHLSLARNQLETLPRELFANLSVLETLDLSHNAIDHLPTGVFQGLAGLTELQLSHNNLSRLPARLLAGLPLLTVLLLDHNRLARLPPGLFDANDELVRVGLADNPWGCDCHLSYLLRWLQSFAEPLIHNQAFCANPAALQGQSLLEVSRGQLECPGAHGVPPEEGWDTDAPGQCTYTDAEGTVSVACNATACQQLSLRLPPPGHGQGSGYRRAWVLRSRCGTLQLSVLVAAHSGSDATSPTLPLVP
;
A
#
# COMPACT_ATOMS: atom_id res chain seq x y z
N MET A 1 -74.71 -75.62 21.47
CA MET A 1 -73.79 -76.33 20.55
C MET A 1 -74.57 -76.70 19.30
N PRO A 2 -73.99 -76.66 18.08
CA PRO A 2 -72.58 -76.40 17.71
C PRO A 2 -72.36 -74.94 17.22
N HIS A 3 -71.30 -74.19 17.57
CA HIS A 3 -69.88 -74.25 17.15
C HIS A 3 -69.73 -74.11 15.62
N LEU A 4 -69.12 -73.09 14.98
CA LEU A 4 -67.90 -72.26 15.19
C LEU A 4 -68.13 -70.94 14.38
N CYS A 5 -67.76 -69.69 14.72
CA CYS A 5 -66.53 -69.03 15.21
C CYS A 5 -65.94 -68.08 14.13
N ARG A 6 -65.72 -66.80 14.52
CA ARG A 6 -64.98 -65.68 13.87
C ARG A 6 -65.66 -64.96 12.70
N LEU A 7 -65.64 -63.64 12.53
CA LEU A 7 -65.05 -62.46 13.22
C LEU A 7 -65.89 -61.27 12.65
N VAL A 8 -66.63 -60.48 13.45
CA VAL A 8 -66.31 -59.09 13.88
C VAL A 8 -66.03 -58.14 12.68
N ILE A 9 -66.68 -57.00 12.44
CA ILE A 9 -67.69 -56.18 13.16
C ILE A 9 -68.44 -55.33 12.12
N CYS A 10 -69.71 -55.09 12.41
CA CYS A 10 -70.64 -54.20 11.75
C CYS A 10 -70.45 -52.72 12.18
N VAL A 11 -70.67 -51.80 11.23
CA VAL A 11 -71.66 -50.69 11.33
C VAL A 11 -71.30 -49.36 12.04
N LEU A 12 -71.33 -48.31 11.20
CA LEU A 12 -71.93 -46.97 11.30
C LEU A 12 -71.45 -45.90 12.32
N LEU A 13 -71.24 -44.73 11.71
CA LEU A 13 -71.66 -43.37 12.09
C LEU A 13 -71.09 -42.73 13.37
N GLY A 14 -70.49 -41.55 13.18
CA GLY A 14 -70.58 -40.45 14.16
C GLY A 14 -69.29 -39.68 14.41
N LEU A 15 -69.29 -38.41 13.96
CA LEU A 15 -68.58 -37.25 14.53
C LEU A 15 -67.04 -37.33 14.61
N GLY A 16 -66.39 -36.66 13.65
CA GLY A 16 -64.98 -36.32 13.70
C GLY A 16 -64.77 -34.84 13.34
N SER A 17 -64.81 -34.00 14.36
CA SER A 17 -63.98 -32.81 14.58
C SER A 17 -63.40 -32.07 13.36
N LEU A 18 -63.76 -30.78 13.27
CA LEU A 18 -62.98 -29.69 12.68
C LEU A 18 -61.46 -29.90 12.82
N LEU A 19 -60.84 -30.47 11.79
CA LEU A 19 -59.45 -30.20 11.49
C LEU A 19 -59.45 -28.92 10.66
N VAL A 20 -59.44 -27.78 11.36
CA VAL A 20 -58.80 -26.59 10.81
C VAL A 20 -57.34 -26.99 10.63
N GLY A 21 -57.00 -27.48 9.44
CA GLY A 21 -55.61 -27.62 9.03
C GLY A 21 -54.98 -26.27 9.24
N ALA A 22 -54.02 -26.19 10.17
CA ALA A 22 -53.16 -25.05 10.32
C ALA A 22 -52.45 -24.87 8.98
N LEU A 23 -53.00 -24.00 8.13
CA LEU A 23 -52.31 -23.47 6.96
C LEU A 23 -51.02 -22.88 7.51
N SER A 24 -49.90 -23.48 7.11
CA SER A 24 -48.57 -22.90 7.28
C SER A 24 -48.68 -21.42 6.92
N PRO A 25 -48.17 -20.46 7.72
CA PRO A 25 -48.26 -19.06 7.35
C PRO A 25 -47.57 -18.92 5.99
N SER A 26 -48.41 -18.79 4.97
CA SER A 26 -48.02 -18.80 3.59
C SER A 26 -47.18 -17.56 3.39
N CYS A 27 -45.96 -17.75 2.88
CA CYS A 27 -45.05 -16.66 2.58
C CYS A 27 -45.82 -15.56 1.82
N PRO A 28 -45.70 -14.28 2.21
CA PRO A 28 -46.39 -13.22 1.50
C PRO A 28 -46.05 -13.22 0.01
N PRO A 29 -47.01 -12.98 -0.89
CA PRO A 29 -46.80 -13.10 -2.34
C PRO A 29 -45.74 -12.14 -2.89
N THR A 30 -45.46 -11.06 -2.16
CA THR A 30 -44.45 -10.06 -2.48
C THR A 30 -43.05 -10.40 -1.94
N CYS A 31 -42.90 -11.57 -1.29
CA CYS A 31 -41.67 -12.03 -0.67
C CYS A 31 -41.35 -13.48 -1.05
N GLN A 32 -40.10 -13.87 -0.82
CA GLN A 32 -39.59 -15.23 -0.98
C GLN A 32 -39.10 -15.73 0.38
N CYS A 33 -39.61 -16.87 0.83
CA CYS A 33 -39.29 -17.44 2.12
C CYS A 33 -38.48 -18.73 1.92
N TYR A 34 -37.34 -18.82 2.61
CA TYR A 34 -36.46 -19.98 2.61
C TYR A 34 -36.43 -20.60 4.01
N ASP A 35 -36.69 -21.91 4.08
CA ASP A 35 -36.66 -22.71 5.30
C ASP A 35 -37.44 -22.10 6.48
N THR A 36 -38.47 -21.29 6.20
CA THR A 36 -39.28 -20.51 7.17
C THR A 36 -38.50 -19.56 8.09
N SER A 37 -37.20 -19.41 7.89
CA SER A 37 -36.28 -18.67 8.77
C SER A 37 -35.68 -17.44 8.13
N LYS A 38 -35.60 -17.39 6.79
CA LYS A 38 -35.12 -16.25 6.02
C LYS A 38 -36.20 -15.78 5.06
N VAL A 39 -36.51 -14.50 5.06
CA VAL A 39 -37.52 -13.90 4.18
C VAL A 39 -36.89 -12.75 3.41
N PHE A 40 -37.05 -12.77 2.09
CA PHE A 40 -36.55 -11.75 1.18
C PHE A 40 -37.70 -11.11 0.43
N CYS A 41 -37.89 -9.81 0.62
CA CYS A 41 -38.90 -8.99 -0.03
C CYS A 41 -38.19 -7.99 -0.94
N SER A 42 -38.38 -8.12 -2.25
CA SER A 42 -37.67 -7.30 -3.25
C SER A 42 -38.57 -6.84 -4.40
N ASN A 43 -39.85 -6.66 -4.13
CA ASN A 43 -40.79 -6.13 -5.10
C ASN A 43 -40.67 -4.60 -5.15
N GLU A 44 -40.26 -4.06 -6.31
CA GLU A 44 -40.06 -2.62 -6.53
C GLU A 44 -41.30 -1.76 -6.28
N ARG A 45 -42.51 -2.35 -6.28
CA ARG A 45 -43.77 -1.64 -6.04
C ARG A 45 -44.28 -1.79 -4.60
N MET A 46 -43.55 -2.49 -3.74
CA MET A 46 -43.92 -2.68 -2.34
C MET A 46 -43.73 -1.38 -1.58
N ARG A 47 -44.83 -0.83 -1.05
CA ARG A 47 -44.86 0.43 -0.27
C ARG A 47 -45.10 0.25 1.21
N GLU A 48 -45.52 -0.95 1.60
CA GLU A 48 -45.79 -1.34 2.99
C GLU A 48 -45.21 -2.74 3.24
N ILE A 49 -44.88 -3.02 4.51
CA ILE A 49 -44.44 -4.35 4.93
C ILE A 49 -45.67 -5.27 4.90
N PRO A 50 -45.63 -6.41 4.18
CA PRO A 50 -46.81 -7.25 4.03
C PRO A 50 -47.17 -7.96 5.34
N GLU A 51 -48.47 -8.09 5.60
CA GLU A 51 -48.97 -8.96 6.67
C GLU A 51 -48.64 -10.43 6.39
N GLY A 52 -48.60 -11.24 7.46
CA GLY A 52 -48.37 -12.69 7.34
C GLY A 52 -46.90 -13.10 7.21
N LEU A 53 -45.96 -12.23 7.61
CA LEU A 53 -44.57 -12.63 7.78
C LEU A 53 -44.45 -13.85 8.71
N PRO A 54 -43.65 -14.88 8.38
CA PRO A 54 -43.47 -16.04 9.23
C PRO A 54 -42.96 -15.67 10.63
N GLY A 55 -43.72 -16.01 11.69
CA GLY A 55 -43.30 -15.74 13.08
C GLY A 55 -42.02 -16.47 13.51
N SER A 56 -41.62 -17.51 12.77
CA SER A 56 -40.35 -18.23 12.95
C SER A 56 -39.15 -17.56 12.28
N ALA A 57 -39.36 -16.45 11.53
CA ALA A 57 -38.29 -15.79 10.80
C ALA A 57 -37.20 -15.27 11.74
N THR A 58 -35.95 -15.61 11.41
CA THR A 58 -34.74 -15.13 12.11
C THR A 58 -34.05 -14.01 11.33
N HIS A 59 -34.27 -13.96 10.01
CA HIS A 59 -33.69 -12.95 9.12
C HIS A 59 -34.77 -12.41 8.16
N LEU A 60 -34.91 -11.09 8.12
CA LEU A 60 -35.81 -10.38 7.20
C LEU A 60 -35.00 -9.38 6.36
N PHE A 61 -35.22 -9.41 5.06
CA PHE A 61 -34.55 -8.55 4.08
C PHE A 61 -35.57 -7.85 3.21
N PHE A 62 -35.48 -6.53 3.14
CA PHE A 62 -36.24 -5.66 2.24
C PHE A 62 -35.25 -4.93 1.33
N VAL A 63 -35.21 -5.29 0.06
CA VAL A 63 -34.15 -4.84 -0.86
C VAL A 63 -34.77 -4.31 -2.15
N GLY A 64 -34.50 -3.05 -2.50
CA GLY A 64 -34.98 -2.49 -3.76
C GLY A 64 -36.50 -2.34 -3.83
N THR A 65 -37.14 -1.97 -2.72
CA THR A 65 -38.60 -1.71 -2.63
C THR A 65 -38.92 -0.21 -2.57
N ASP A 66 -40.20 0.17 -2.64
CA ASP A 66 -40.69 1.55 -2.53
C ASP A 66 -41.23 1.86 -1.12
N LEU A 67 -40.71 1.20 -0.09
CA LEU A 67 -41.06 1.46 1.32
C LEU A 67 -40.69 2.91 1.68
N GLY A 68 -41.69 3.75 1.99
CA GLY A 68 -41.50 5.17 2.31
C GLY A 68 -41.29 5.46 3.80
N SER A 69 -41.89 4.66 4.66
CA SER A 69 -41.82 4.80 6.12
C SER A 69 -41.87 3.43 6.79
N ILE A 70 -41.38 3.34 8.02
CA ILE A 70 -41.59 2.18 8.90
C ILE A 70 -42.25 2.67 10.18
N HIS A 71 -43.43 2.13 10.45
CA HIS A 71 -44.26 2.47 11.60
C HIS A 71 -44.11 1.46 12.73
N SER A 72 -44.52 1.89 13.92
CA SER A 72 -44.56 1.00 15.09
C SER A 72 -45.60 -0.11 14.87
N GLY A 73 -45.15 -1.37 14.95
CA GLY A 73 -46.01 -2.54 14.79
C GLY A 73 -46.00 -3.18 13.40
N ASP A 74 -45.45 -2.54 12.37
CA ASP A 74 -45.38 -3.08 11.00
C ASP A 74 -44.68 -4.44 10.92
N LEU A 75 -43.69 -4.67 11.79
CA LEU A 75 -42.91 -5.91 11.87
C LEU A 75 -43.49 -6.93 12.86
N GLY A 76 -44.55 -6.56 13.59
CA GLY A 76 -45.09 -7.34 14.71
C GLY A 76 -44.08 -7.53 15.85
N SER A 77 -44.40 -8.44 16.78
CA SER A 77 -43.45 -8.86 17.83
C SER A 77 -42.79 -10.17 17.45
N SER A 78 -41.47 -10.23 17.58
CA SER A 78 -40.70 -11.44 17.31
C SER A 78 -39.56 -11.61 18.32
N THR A 79 -39.50 -12.80 18.91
CA THR A 79 -38.41 -13.21 19.82
C THR A 79 -37.31 -13.98 19.10
N THR A 80 -37.52 -14.33 17.83
CA THR A 80 -36.61 -15.13 17.00
C THR A 80 -35.83 -14.29 16.01
N LEU A 81 -36.32 -13.10 15.65
CA LEU A 81 -35.69 -12.21 14.68
C LEU A 81 -34.37 -11.65 15.23
N THR A 82 -33.26 -11.97 14.56
CA THR A 82 -31.90 -11.52 14.92
C THR A 82 -31.31 -10.56 13.90
N LYS A 83 -31.74 -10.64 12.63
CA LYS A 83 -31.25 -9.78 11.55
C LYS A 83 -32.38 -9.14 10.77
N LEU A 84 -32.34 -7.83 10.63
CA LEU A 84 -33.31 -7.04 9.88
C LEU A 84 -32.58 -6.06 8.96
N VAL A 85 -32.90 -6.10 7.67
CA VAL A 85 -32.16 -5.39 6.64
C VAL A 85 -33.13 -4.66 5.70
N PHE A 86 -32.89 -3.36 5.50
CA PHE A 86 -33.55 -2.49 4.55
C PHE A 86 -32.49 -1.82 3.66
N ILE A 87 -32.26 -2.35 2.46
CA ILE A 87 -31.22 -1.84 1.54
C ILE A 87 -31.86 -1.26 0.28
N ASN A 88 -31.43 -0.06 -0.10
CA ASN A 88 -31.83 0.60 -1.36
C ASN A 88 -33.36 0.68 -1.50
N ASN A 89 -34.06 1.11 -0.44
CA ASN A 89 -35.49 1.41 -0.50
C ASN A 89 -35.71 2.93 -0.52
N ASN A 90 -36.94 3.38 -0.31
CA ASN A 90 -37.32 4.80 -0.35
C ASN A 90 -37.64 5.37 1.06
N ILE A 91 -37.04 4.80 2.12
CA ILE A 91 -37.41 5.12 3.50
C ILE A 91 -36.98 6.55 3.84
N GLN A 92 -37.94 7.42 4.10
CA GLN A 92 -37.75 8.82 4.50
C GLN A 92 -38.02 9.03 6.00
N GLU A 93 -38.78 8.14 6.63
CA GLU A 93 -39.18 8.26 8.03
C GLU A 93 -39.13 6.92 8.75
N LEU A 94 -38.61 6.96 9.99
CA LEU A 94 -38.69 5.86 10.95
C LEU A 94 -39.41 6.37 12.19
N GLU A 95 -40.60 5.84 12.45
CA GLU A 95 -41.39 6.23 13.62
C GLU A 95 -40.64 5.83 14.92
N PRO A 96 -40.74 6.63 16.00
CA PRO A 96 -40.28 6.20 17.32
C PRO A 96 -40.89 4.84 17.69
N GLY A 97 -40.05 3.85 17.98
CA GLY A 97 -40.51 2.49 18.27
C GLY A 97 -40.81 1.62 17.05
N ALA A 98 -40.42 2.01 15.83
CA ALA A 98 -40.54 1.19 14.62
C ALA A 98 -39.98 -0.24 14.77
N PHE A 99 -38.97 -0.43 15.63
CA PHE A 99 -38.35 -1.73 15.91
C PHE A 99 -38.68 -2.25 17.32
N GLN A 100 -39.68 -1.68 17.98
CA GLN A 100 -40.14 -2.13 19.29
C GLN A 100 -40.75 -3.53 19.17
N GLY A 101 -40.54 -4.38 20.19
CA GLY A 101 -41.04 -5.77 20.17
C GLY A 101 -40.10 -6.77 19.51
N LEU A 102 -38.87 -6.36 19.16
CA LEU A 102 -37.80 -7.20 18.59
C LEU A 102 -36.59 -7.34 19.56
N PRO A 103 -36.76 -7.93 20.75
CA PRO A 103 -35.73 -7.94 21.80
C PRO A 103 -34.46 -8.74 21.46
N SER A 104 -34.57 -9.67 20.51
CA SER A 104 -33.46 -10.54 20.08
C SER A 104 -32.67 -9.95 18.91
N LEU A 105 -33.02 -8.77 18.40
CA LEU A 105 -32.38 -8.19 17.24
C LEU A 105 -30.91 -7.84 17.53
N THR A 106 -30.00 -8.45 16.77
CA THR A 106 -28.55 -8.25 16.91
C THR A 106 -27.95 -7.46 15.76
N GLU A 107 -28.56 -7.50 14.57
CA GLU A 107 -28.11 -6.79 13.38
C GLU A 107 -29.27 -6.00 12.77
N LEU A 108 -29.11 -4.68 12.67
CA LEU A 108 -30.04 -3.78 11.98
C LEU A 108 -29.28 -3.00 10.91
N GLU A 109 -29.75 -3.09 9.67
CA GLU A 109 -29.22 -2.36 8.54
C GLU A 109 -30.34 -1.59 7.86
N VAL A 110 -30.21 -0.27 7.79
CA VAL A 110 -31.11 0.62 7.05
C VAL A 110 -30.23 1.49 6.16
N SER A 111 -29.82 0.95 5.02
CA SER A 111 -28.78 1.53 4.16
C SER A 111 -29.31 1.87 2.76
N GLY A 112 -28.80 2.94 2.16
CA GLY A 112 -29.23 3.35 0.82
C GLY A 112 -30.66 3.89 0.77
N ASN A 113 -31.11 4.60 1.81
CA ASN A 113 -32.44 5.22 1.85
C ASN A 113 -32.33 6.75 1.98
N PRO A 114 -33.34 7.53 1.58
CA PRO A 114 -33.33 8.99 1.74
C PRO A 114 -33.60 9.47 3.17
N LEU A 115 -33.20 8.73 4.22
CA LEU A 115 -33.51 9.05 5.62
C LEU A 115 -32.73 10.31 6.10
N PRO A 116 -33.39 11.40 6.49
CA PRO A 116 -32.72 12.67 6.82
C PRO A 116 -32.25 12.78 8.29
N ALA A 117 -32.80 11.94 9.18
CA ALA A 117 -32.47 11.95 10.61
C ALA A 117 -32.87 10.62 11.27
N VAL A 118 -32.31 10.38 12.46
CA VAL A 118 -32.69 9.26 13.35
C VAL A 118 -33.04 9.80 14.73
N SER A 119 -34.06 9.20 15.36
CA SER A 119 -34.56 9.60 16.67
C SER A 119 -34.08 8.66 17.77
N LEU A 120 -34.02 9.15 19.02
CA LEU A 120 -33.72 8.33 20.21
C LEU A 120 -34.66 7.11 20.34
N GLY A 121 -35.94 7.30 20.00
CA GLY A 121 -36.97 6.27 20.09
C GLY A 121 -36.79 5.12 19.09
N MET A 122 -36.07 5.33 17.99
CA MET A 122 -35.79 4.29 16.99
C MET A 122 -34.96 3.14 17.58
N LEU A 123 -34.00 3.43 18.46
CA LEU A 123 -33.15 2.41 19.09
C LEU A 123 -33.69 1.91 20.45
N ALA A 124 -34.87 2.37 20.86
CA ALA A 124 -35.47 1.97 22.12
C ALA A 124 -35.80 0.46 22.12
N GLY A 125 -35.44 -0.23 23.20
CA GLY A 125 -35.71 -1.67 23.35
C GLY A 125 -34.72 -2.60 22.62
N LEU A 126 -33.83 -2.08 21.78
CA LEU A 126 -32.83 -2.87 21.04
C LEU A 126 -31.56 -3.17 21.86
N ALA A 127 -31.73 -3.73 23.06
CA ALA A 127 -30.64 -3.95 24.02
C ALA A 127 -29.62 -5.02 23.57
N SER A 128 -30.00 -5.89 22.64
CA SER A 128 -29.15 -6.95 22.08
C SER A 128 -28.36 -6.52 20.85
N LEU A 129 -28.58 -5.29 20.36
CA LEU A 129 -28.01 -4.83 19.10
C LEU A 129 -26.48 -4.80 19.17
N SER A 130 -25.88 -5.51 18.22
CA SER A 130 -24.43 -5.65 18.07
C SER A 130 -23.91 -4.95 16.82
N LYS A 131 -24.72 -4.88 15.75
CA LYS A 131 -24.38 -4.18 14.52
C LYS A 131 -25.50 -3.24 14.12
N LEU A 132 -25.14 -2.00 13.83
CA LEU A 132 -26.03 -0.98 13.29
C LEU A 132 -25.39 -0.33 12.07
N SER A 133 -26.05 -0.45 10.93
CA SER A 133 -25.67 0.27 9.71
C SER A 133 -26.79 1.22 9.31
N LEU A 134 -26.42 2.50 9.19
CA LEU A 134 -27.25 3.58 8.67
C LEU A 134 -26.56 4.25 7.47
N SER A 135 -25.75 3.49 6.74
CA SER A 135 -24.91 4.01 5.67
C SER A 135 -25.69 4.42 4.42
N ALA A 136 -25.12 5.32 3.62
CA ALA A 136 -25.75 5.81 2.38
C ALA A 136 -27.17 6.36 2.62
N ASN A 137 -27.34 7.19 3.65
CA ASN A 137 -28.57 7.93 3.91
C ASN A 137 -28.37 9.45 3.69
N THR A 138 -29.32 10.28 4.14
CA THR A 138 -29.20 11.75 4.08
C THR A 138 -29.09 12.39 5.47
N ILE A 139 -28.64 11.63 6.47
CA ILE A 139 -28.57 12.05 7.87
C ILE A 139 -27.62 13.25 7.99
N ARG A 140 -28.12 14.36 8.53
CA ARG A 140 -27.32 15.59 8.73
C ARG A 140 -26.82 15.77 10.16
N THR A 141 -27.62 15.37 11.13
CA THR A 141 -27.32 15.59 12.55
C THR A 141 -27.70 14.35 13.36
N LEU A 142 -26.96 14.12 14.45
CA LEU A 142 -27.25 13.08 15.42
C LEU A 142 -27.70 13.73 16.73
N GLN A 143 -28.73 13.18 17.36
CA GLN A 143 -29.19 13.68 18.66
C GLN A 143 -28.23 13.23 19.77
N PRO A 144 -27.92 14.09 20.77
CA PRO A 144 -27.17 13.67 21.94
C PRO A 144 -27.82 12.46 22.62
N GLY A 145 -27.00 11.46 22.99
CA GLY A 145 -27.50 10.26 23.67
C GLY A 145 -28.15 9.21 22.76
N LEU A 146 -28.10 9.36 21.42
CA LEU A 146 -28.68 8.40 20.46
C LEU A 146 -28.38 6.93 20.80
N PHE A 147 -27.13 6.64 21.19
CA PHE A 147 -26.67 5.27 21.43
C PHE A 147 -26.75 4.81 22.90
N THR A 148 -27.50 5.51 23.75
CA THR A 148 -27.59 5.18 25.19
C THR A 148 -28.17 3.78 25.44
N ALA A 149 -29.13 3.36 24.61
CA ALA A 149 -29.79 2.05 24.72
C ALA A 149 -28.99 0.89 24.10
N SER A 150 -27.98 1.18 23.27
CA SER A 150 -27.29 0.20 22.42
C SER A 150 -25.83 -0.05 22.87
N CYS A 151 -25.62 -0.19 24.18
CA CYS A 151 -24.27 -0.34 24.78
C CYS A 151 -23.53 -1.64 24.40
N ARG A 152 -24.21 -2.57 23.71
CA ARG A 152 -23.62 -3.82 23.18
C ARG A 152 -23.11 -3.71 21.75
N LEU A 153 -23.27 -2.56 21.10
CA LEU A 153 -22.79 -2.34 19.73
C LEU A 153 -21.28 -2.63 19.63
N GLN A 154 -20.94 -3.38 18.59
CA GLN A 154 -19.60 -3.74 18.16
C GLN A 154 -19.29 -3.10 16.81
N ASP A 155 -20.26 -3.02 15.92
CA ASP A 155 -20.09 -2.39 14.60
C ASP A 155 -21.12 -1.26 14.42
N LEU A 156 -20.63 -0.06 14.13
CA LEU A 156 -21.46 1.10 13.82
C LEU A 156 -20.99 1.72 12.50
N SER A 157 -21.87 1.75 11.51
CA SER A 157 -21.64 2.46 10.25
C SER A 157 -22.64 3.59 10.05
N LEU A 158 -22.11 4.78 9.84
CA LEU A 158 -22.82 6.00 9.49
C LEU A 158 -22.25 6.60 8.18
N SER A 159 -21.54 5.78 7.38
CA SER A 159 -20.84 6.27 6.20
C SER A 159 -21.77 6.71 5.08
N GLY A 160 -21.31 7.59 4.20
CA GLY A 160 -22.12 8.05 3.06
C GLY A 160 -23.36 8.84 3.47
N ASN A 161 -23.25 9.65 4.52
CA ASN A 161 -24.31 10.55 5.00
C ASN A 161 -23.92 12.01 4.77
N ARG A 162 -24.62 12.94 5.41
CA ARG A 162 -24.36 14.39 5.32
C ARG A 162 -24.04 14.97 6.70
N ILE A 163 -23.41 14.19 7.57
CA ILE A 163 -23.15 14.58 8.96
C ILE A 163 -22.05 15.65 8.97
N GLU A 164 -22.40 16.85 9.44
CA GLU A 164 -21.48 17.99 9.51
C GLU A 164 -20.71 18.06 10.83
N ALA A 165 -21.35 17.65 11.93
CA ALA A 165 -20.78 17.66 13.27
C ALA A 165 -21.31 16.52 14.13
N LEU A 166 -20.47 16.04 15.05
CA LEU A 166 -20.82 15.01 16.03
C LEU A 166 -21.05 15.66 17.40
N PRO A 167 -22.16 15.34 18.10
CA PRO A 167 -22.34 15.80 19.47
C PRO A 167 -21.21 15.31 20.39
N PRO A 168 -20.69 16.16 21.29
CA PRO A 168 -19.68 15.75 22.26
C PRO A 168 -20.16 14.55 23.10
N GLY A 169 -19.33 13.51 23.18
CA GLY A 169 -19.62 12.33 24.00
C GLY A 169 -20.70 11.39 23.45
N ILE A 170 -21.14 11.54 22.20
CA ILE A 170 -22.13 10.64 21.56
C ILE A 170 -21.74 9.16 21.65
N PHE A 171 -20.45 8.84 21.68
CA PHE A 171 -19.91 7.49 21.77
C PHE A 171 -19.58 7.01 23.20
N ARG A 172 -19.84 7.80 24.24
CA ARG A 172 -19.57 7.41 25.65
C ARG A 172 -20.15 6.04 26.07
N PRO A 173 -21.36 5.63 25.62
CA PRO A 173 -21.91 4.32 25.96
C PRO A 173 -21.21 3.14 25.27
N LEU A 174 -20.52 3.37 24.15
CA LEU A 174 -20.11 2.34 23.19
C LEU A 174 -18.74 1.71 23.49
N ARG A 175 -18.52 1.29 24.75
CA ARG A 175 -17.22 0.74 25.19
C ARG A 175 -16.82 -0.60 24.55
N ARG A 176 -17.76 -1.26 23.88
CA ARG A 176 -17.57 -2.55 23.19
C ARG A 176 -17.39 -2.40 21.68
N LEU A 177 -17.43 -1.17 21.16
CA LEU A 177 -17.33 -0.91 19.74
C LEU A 177 -15.96 -1.34 19.22
N GLN A 178 -15.97 -2.15 18.17
CA GLN A 178 -14.81 -2.70 17.48
C GLN A 178 -14.61 -2.03 16.12
N ALA A 179 -15.68 -1.65 15.42
CA ALA A 179 -15.61 -0.92 14.17
C ALA A 179 -16.52 0.32 14.21
N LEU A 180 -15.94 1.46 13.82
CA LEU A 180 -16.64 2.72 13.62
C LEU A 180 -16.33 3.25 12.23
N ASP A 181 -17.37 3.39 11.41
CA ASP A 181 -17.28 3.96 10.06
C ASP A 181 -18.09 5.26 9.98
N LEU A 182 -17.36 6.37 9.81
CA LEU A 182 -17.87 7.72 9.62
C LEU A 182 -17.43 8.29 8.25
N SER A 183 -16.95 7.44 7.35
CA SER A 183 -16.43 7.88 6.05
C SER A 183 -17.51 8.51 5.17
N GLN A 184 -17.11 9.32 4.18
CA GLN A 184 -18.02 9.96 3.22
C GLN A 184 -19.13 10.76 3.92
N ASN A 185 -18.72 11.67 4.79
CA ASN A 185 -19.59 12.63 5.49
C ASN A 185 -19.03 14.04 5.28
N ALA A 186 -19.57 15.03 6.02
CA ALA A 186 -19.15 16.43 5.92
C ALA A 186 -18.45 16.91 7.21
N LEU A 187 -17.79 16.02 7.95
CA LEU A 187 -17.19 16.35 9.25
C LEU A 187 -16.03 17.33 9.07
N ALA A 188 -16.15 18.54 9.61
CA ALA A 188 -15.09 19.55 9.57
C ALA A 188 -14.10 19.42 10.74
N GLU A 189 -14.55 18.88 11.87
CA GLU A 189 -13.75 18.69 13.08
C GLU A 189 -14.22 17.48 13.90
N LEU A 190 -13.34 16.99 14.78
CA LEU A 190 -13.66 16.00 15.79
C LEU A 190 -13.67 16.68 17.17
N PRO A 191 -14.77 16.56 17.95
CA PRO A 191 -14.77 17.02 19.33
C PRO A 191 -13.65 16.38 20.17
N GLU A 192 -13.06 17.14 21.09
CA GLU A 192 -12.04 16.64 22.00
C GLU A 192 -12.56 15.47 22.85
N GLY A 193 -11.75 14.42 22.97
CA GLY A 193 -12.10 13.23 23.74
C GLY A 193 -13.25 12.39 23.18
N LEU A 194 -13.75 12.68 21.97
CA LEU A 194 -14.85 11.95 21.32
C LEU A 194 -14.61 10.43 21.31
N LEU A 195 -13.39 10.01 20.97
CA LEU A 195 -13.02 8.61 20.77
C LEU A 195 -12.45 7.94 22.03
N ALA A 196 -12.14 8.71 23.09
CA ALA A 196 -11.51 8.18 24.30
C ALA A 196 -12.25 6.99 24.96
N PRO A 197 -13.59 6.91 24.94
CA PRO A 197 -14.32 5.75 25.48
C PRO A 197 -14.18 4.44 24.68
N LEU A 198 -13.74 4.50 23.42
CA LEU A 198 -13.77 3.40 22.45
C LEU A 198 -12.54 2.49 22.56
N VAL A 199 -12.23 2.02 23.78
CA VAL A 199 -10.99 1.27 24.07
C VAL A 199 -10.88 -0.11 23.39
N ALA A 200 -12.01 -0.66 22.92
CA ALA A 200 -12.07 -1.93 22.19
C ALA A 200 -11.96 -1.77 20.66
N LEU A 201 -11.84 -0.53 20.17
CA LEU A 201 -11.90 -0.22 18.75
C LEU A 201 -10.69 -0.79 18.00
N ARG A 202 -10.98 -1.47 16.90
CA ARG A 202 -10.01 -2.10 15.98
C ARG A 202 -9.97 -1.41 14.63
N VAL A 203 -11.10 -0.91 14.17
CA VAL A 203 -11.24 -0.24 12.87
C VAL A 203 -11.89 1.13 13.07
N LEU A 204 -11.19 2.17 12.65
CA LEU A 204 -11.71 3.53 12.61
C LEU A 204 -11.57 4.10 11.21
N LYS A 205 -12.70 4.42 10.59
CA LYS A 205 -12.74 5.04 9.26
C LYS A 205 -13.34 6.43 9.33
N LEU A 206 -12.54 7.41 8.91
CA LEU A 206 -12.88 8.83 8.82
C LEU A 206 -12.60 9.37 7.41
N SER A 207 -12.46 8.47 6.42
CA SER A 207 -12.11 8.83 5.05
C SER A 207 -13.15 9.76 4.41
N ASP A 208 -12.74 10.54 3.42
CA ASP A 208 -13.65 11.37 2.60
C ASP A 208 -14.54 12.27 3.46
N ASN A 209 -13.91 13.08 4.31
CA ASN A 209 -14.56 14.09 5.14
C ASN A 209 -13.90 15.46 4.89
N LEU A 210 -14.21 16.45 5.73
CA LEU A 210 -13.71 17.82 5.60
C LEU A 210 -12.71 18.18 6.70
N LEU A 211 -12.10 17.19 7.37
CA LEU A 211 -11.25 17.40 8.53
C LEU A 211 -10.01 18.20 8.13
N ALA A 212 -9.85 19.40 8.69
CA ALA A 212 -8.66 20.23 8.51
C ALA A 212 -7.56 19.91 9.52
N ARG A 213 -7.94 19.37 10.69
CA ARG A 213 -7.03 19.01 11.78
C ARG A 213 -7.60 17.85 12.59
N VAL A 214 -6.73 17.15 13.31
CA VAL A 214 -7.11 16.16 14.33
C VAL A 214 -6.74 16.70 15.71
N PRO A 215 -7.62 16.62 16.73
CA PRO A 215 -7.25 17.05 18.08
C PRO A 215 -6.05 16.27 18.63
N PRO A 216 -5.13 16.93 19.37
CA PRO A 216 -4.02 16.25 20.02
C PRO A 216 -4.49 15.09 20.91
N GLY A 217 -3.85 13.93 20.77
CA GLY A 217 -4.18 12.74 21.56
C GLY A 217 -5.54 12.09 21.26
N ALA A 218 -6.22 12.47 20.17
CA ALA A 218 -7.52 11.91 19.78
C ALA A 218 -7.56 10.37 19.75
N PHE A 219 -6.43 9.72 19.41
CA PHE A 219 -6.32 8.26 19.28
C PHE A 219 -5.60 7.58 20.45
N ARG A 220 -5.12 8.33 21.46
CA ARG A 220 -4.22 7.82 22.50
C ARG A 220 -4.78 6.62 23.28
N ALA A 221 -6.10 6.56 23.46
CA ALA A 221 -6.78 5.49 24.18
C ALA A 221 -7.05 4.22 23.34
N LEU A 222 -6.82 4.26 22.02
CA LEU A 222 -7.21 3.23 21.07
C LEU A 222 -6.12 2.16 20.89
N GLY A 223 -5.63 1.59 21.99
CA GLY A 223 -4.49 0.66 21.96
C GLY A 223 -4.72 -0.66 21.20
N GLN A 224 -5.98 -0.99 20.87
CA GLN A 224 -6.37 -2.16 20.07
C GLN A 224 -6.60 -1.83 18.58
N LEU A 225 -6.39 -0.58 18.17
CA LEU A 225 -6.66 -0.13 16.81
C LEU A 225 -5.70 -0.80 15.83
N THR A 226 -6.25 -1.52 14.87
CA THR A 226 -5.50 -2.21 13.80
C THR A 226 -5.55 -1.47 12.48
N GLU A 227 -6.61 -0.70 12.24
CA GLU A 227 -6.80 0.08 11.01
C GLU A 227 -7.31 1.49 11.34
N LEU A 228 -6.58 2.49 10.83
CA LEU A 228 -6.94 3.90 10.90
C LEU A 228 -6.93 4.49 9.48
N ARG A 229 -8.08 5.00 9.07
CA ARG A 229 -8.26 5.66 7.78
C ARG A 229 -8.66 7.11 7.95
N LEU A 230 -7.81 8.01 7.44
CA LEU A 230 -7.96 9.48 7.45
C LEU A 230 -7.79 10.05 6.03
N ASP A 231 -7.81 9.20 5.01
CA ASP A 231 -7.64 9.55 3.60
C ASP A 231 -8.78 10.43 3.06
N GLY A 232 -8.52 11.25 2.04
CA GLY A 232 -9.56 12.09 1.43
C GLY A 232 -10.08 13.20 2.36
N ASN A 233 -9.23 13.73 3.24
CA ASN A 233 -9.56 14.85 4.12
C ASN A 233 -8.77 16.12 3.69
N ARG A 234 -8.73 17.14 4.56
CA ARG A 234 -8.04 18.41 4.33
C ARG A 234 -6.93 18.64 5.35
N LEU A 235 -6.31 17.57 5.86
CA LEU A 235 -5.31 17.67 6.91
C LEU A 235 -4.05 18.35 6.37
N GLU A 236 -3.68 19.49 6.94
CA GLU A 236 -2.46 20.23 6.57
C GLU A 236 -1.25 19.84 7.43
N GLU A 237 -1.51 19.43 8.67
CA GLU A 237 -0.52 18.98 9.64
C GLU A 237 -1.06 17.85 10.51
N LEU A 238 -0.13 17.09 11.10
CA LEU A 238 -0.42 16.08 12.11
C LEU A 238 0.16 16.54 13.45
N PRO A 239 -0.63 16.56 14.53
CA PRO A 239 -0.11 16.90 15.85
C PRO A 239 1.04 15.97 16.26
N PRO A 240 2.06 16.48 16.98
CA PRO A 240 3.13 15.64 17.50
C PRO A 240 2.60 14.47 18.31
N GLY A 241 3.12 13.27 18.04
CA GLY A 241 2.74 12.05 18.76
C GLY A 241 1.28 11.62 18.58
N ILE A 242 0.55 12.09 17.56
CA ILE A 242 -0.87 11.74 17.35
C ILE A 242 -1.16 10.23 17.31
N PHE A 243 -0.19 9.42 16.86
CA PHE A 243 -0.29 7.95 16.79
C PHE A 243 0.30 7.23 18.02
N SER A 244 0.67 7.96 19.07
CA SER A 244 1.25 7.38 20.28
C SER A 244 0.24 6.45 20.98
N GLY A 245 0.70 5.25 21.33
CA GLY A 245 -0.14 4.22 21.96
C GLY A 245 -0.82 3.27 20.97
N LEU A 246 -0.72 3.49 19.66
CA LEU A 246 -1.30 2.64 18.63
C LEU A 246 -0.39 1.44 18.25
N GLY A 247 0.11 0.72 19.25
CA GLY A 247 1.07 -0.38 19.03
C GLY A 247 0.50 -1.59 18.26
N ALA A 248 -0.83 -1.72 18.18
CA ALA A 248 -1.51 -2.76 17.39
C ALA A 248 -1.77 -2.36 15.93
N LEU A 249 -1.46 -1.12 15.53
CA LEU A 249 -1.83 -0.58 14.23
C LEU A 249 -1.08 -1.29 13.11
N ARG A 250 -1.83 -1.77 12.12
CA ARG A 250 -1.31 -2.48 10.93
C ARG A 250 -1.48 -1.69 9.65
N ARG A 251 -2.53 -0.87 9.56
CA ARG A 251 -2.86 -0.08 8.38
C ARG A 251 -3.13 1.37 8.78
N LEU A 252 -2.36 2.28 8.18
CA LEU A 252 -2.53 3.72 8.32
C LEU A 252 -2.67 4.34 6.93
N GLN A 253 -3.82 4.97 6.68
CA GLN A 253 -4.13 5.62 5.41
C GLN A 253 -4.27 7.13 5.62
N LEU A 254 -3.37 7.89 5.00
CA LEU A 254 -3.28 9.35 5.07
C LEU A 254 -3.28 9.99 3.67
N GLN A 255 -3.52 9.19 2.62
CA GLN A 255 -3.50 9.67 1.25
C GLN A 255 -4.57 10.72 0.95
N HIS A 256 -4.35 11.54 -0.08
CA HIS A 256 -5.28 12.59 -0.50
C HIS A 256 -5.65 13.55 0.64
N ASN A 257 -4.62 14.06 1.32
CA ASN A 257 -4.71 15.15 2.28
C ASN A 257 -3.86 16.34 1.78
N ALA A 258 -3.61 17.33 2.63
CA ALA A 258 -2.84 18.52 2.32
C ALA A 258 -1.52 18.60 3.11
N LEU A 259 -0.98 17.46 3.58
CA LEU A 259 0.17 17.43 4.48
C LEU A 259 1.41 18.01 3.80
N GLY A 260 1.94 19.10 4.36
CA GLY A 260 3.13 19.78 3.82
C GLY A 260 4.45 19.30 4.45
N SER A 261 4.42 18.81 5.68
CA SER A 261 5.59 18.27 6.37
C SER A 261 5.19 17.20 7.39
N LEU A 262 6.16 16.40 7.82
CA LEU A 262 6.00 15.36 8.84
C LEU A 262 7.07 15.52 9.91
N ALA A 263 6.68 15.38 11.18
CA ALA A 263 7.64 15.30 12.27
C ALA A 263 8.49 14.01 12.16
N PRO A 264 9.79 14.05 12.50
CA PRO A 264 10.69 12.90 12.31
C PRO A 264 10.27 11.63 13.09
N ASP A 265 9.60 11.81 14.22
CA ASP A 265 9.20 10.76 15.15
C ASP A 265 7.71 10.39 15.06
N ILE A 266 6.98 10.92 14.07
CA ILE A 266 5.51 10.80 13.99
C ILE A 266 5.00 9.35 13.97
N PHE A 267 5.76 8.42 13.40
CA PHE A 267 5.43 6.99 13.32
C PHE A 267 6.14 6.12 14.37
N THR A 268 6.80 6.74 15.35
CA THR A 268 7.51 6.02 16.42
C THR A 268 6.55 5.13 17.21
N GLY A 269 6.94 3.87 17.44
CA GLY A 269 6.17 2.91 18.22
C GLY A 269 5.10 2.14 17.43
N LEU A 270 4.95 2.39 16.13
CA LEU A 270 4.04 1.64 15.25
C LEU A 270 4.71 0.35 14.74
N LEU A 271 5.15 -0.50 15.66
CA LEU A 271 5.98 -1.69 15.38
C LEU A 271 5.28 -2.74 14.50
N ASN A 272 3.95 -2.76 14.51
CA ASN A 272 3.13 -3.71 13.74
C ASN A 272 2.61 -3.13 12.42
N LEU A 273 3.03 -1.91 12.04
CA LEU A 273 2.53 -1.24 10.86
C LEU A 273 3.04 -1.94 9.60
N THR A 274 2.11 -2.39 8.77
CA THR A 274 2.37 -3.12 7.52
C THR A 274 2.05 -2.29 6.28
N VAL A 275 1.07 -1.40 6.37
CA VAL A 275 0.59 -0.57 5.26
C VAL A 275 0.61 0.89 5.69
N LEU A 276 1.35 1.71 4.97
CA LEU A 276 1.36 3.17 5.10
C LEU A 276 1.21 3.81 3.73
N SER A 277 0.16 4.62 3.56
CA SER A 277 0.02 5.47 2.37
C SER A 277 -0.02 6.93 2.75
N LEU A 278 0.90 7.69 2.16
CA LEU A 278 1.02 9.15 2.19
C LEU A 278 0.79 9.74 0.79
N GLU A 279 0.23 8.96 -0.13
CA GLU A 279 0.02 9.35 -1.53
C GLU A 279 -0.80 10.65 -1.65
N GLY A 280 -0.50 11.50 -2.61
CA GLY A 280 -1.37 12.63 -2.92
C GLY A 280 -1.43 13.68 -1.81
N ASN A 281 -0.29 13.97 -1.18
CA ASN A 281 -0.09 15.04 -0.22
C ASN A 281 0.78 16.15 -0.83
N LYS A 282 1.28 17.09 -0.01
CA LYS A 282 2.12 18.22 -0.43
C LYS A 282 3.54 18.12 0.14
N LEU A 283 4.04 16.91 0.35
CA LEU A 283 5.35 16.70 0.96
C LEU A 283 6.47 17.08 -0.02
N ALA A 284 7.23 18.13 0.31
CA ALA A 284 8.42 18.53 -0.45
C ALA A 284 9.69 17.76 -0.03
N ALA A 285 9.71 17.29 1.23
CA ALA A 285 10.79 16.47 1.78
C ALA A 285 10.26 15.56 2.89
N VAL A 286 11.02 14.52 3.21
CA VAL A 286 10.77 13.60 4.33
C VAL A 286 11.98 13.50 5.25
N PRO A 287 11.79 13.42 6.58
CA PRO A 287 12.90 13.24 7.52
C PRO A 287 13.64 11.91 7.32
N ALA A 288 14.96 11.90 7.49
CA ALA A 288 15.78 10.70 7.28
C ALA A 288 15.42 9.51 8.18
N ILE A 289 14.88 9.79 9.38
CA ILE A 289 14.54 8.76 10.37
C ILE A 289 13.06 8.36 10.38
N LEU A 290 12.27 8.87 9.43
CA LEU A 290 10.80 8.80 9.46
C LEU A 290 10.25 7.37 9.63
N PHE A 291 10.91 6.38 9.03
CA PHE A 291 10.46 4.97 9.04
C PHE A 291 11.27 4.07 9.97
N THR A 292 12.16 4.63 10.78
CA THR A 292 13.02 3.85 11.70
C THR A 292 12.20 3.07 12.74
N GLY A 293 11.06 3.60 13.16
CA GLY A 293 10.14 2.99 14.13
C GLY A 293 9.12 2.00 13.53
N THR A 294 9.17 1.72 12.23
CA THR A 294 8.19 0.88 11.49
C THR A 294 8.87 -0.24 10.68
N PRO A 295 9.63 -1.14 11.33
CA PRO A 295 10.40 -2.17 10.63
C PRO A 295 9.54 -3.24 9.92
N GLY A 296 8.24 -3.35 10.28
CA GLY A 296 7.30 -4.32 9.71
C GLY A 296 6.55 -3.85 8.46
N LEU A 297 6.90 -2.70 7.87
CA LEU A 297 6.23 -2.18 6.68
C LEU A 297 6.44 -3.12 5.49
N LEU A 298 5.33 -3.52 4.88
CA LEU A 298 5.27 -4.31 3.64
C LEU A 298 4.95 -3.40 2.44
N HIS A 299 4.05 -2.43 2.64
CA HIS A 299 3.58 -1.53 1.58
C HIS A 299 3.73 -0.07 1.99
N LEU A 300 4.53 0.68 1.23
CA LEU A 300 4.75 2.11 1.42
C LEU A 300 4.49 2.86 0.12
N SER A 301 3.57 3.82 0.15
CA SER A 301 3.39 4.79 -0.94
C SER A 301 3.65 6.21 -0.48
N LEU A 302 4.55 6.88 -1.21
CA LEU A 302 4.86 8.31 -1.16
C LEU A 302 4.52 8.98 -2.50
N ALA A 303 3.74 8.30 -3.35
CA ALA A 303 3.43 8.78 -4.69
C ALA A 303 2.65 10.10 -4.69
N ARG A 304 2.64 10.80 -5.82
CA ARG A 304 1.86 12.05 -5.99
C ARG A 304 2.14 13.09 -4.90
N ASN A 305 3.41 13.24 -4.51
CA ASN A 305 3.89 14.29 -3.61
C ASN A 305 4.77 15.28 -4.40
N GLN A 306 5.56 16.09 -3.70
CA GLN A 306 6.44 17.11 -4.28
C GLN A 306 7.91 16.82 -3.94
N LEU A 307 8.27 15.54 -3.75
CA LEU A 307 9.60 15.17 -3.32
C LEU A 307 10.62 15.43 -4.44
N GLU A 308 11.64 16.23 -4.15
CA GLU A 308 12.76 16.49 -5.07
C GLU A 308 13.96 15.59 -4.78
N THR A 309 14.18 15.27 -3.49
CA THR A 309 15.31 14.45 -3.04
C THR A 309 14.88 13.48 -1.96
N LEU A 310 15.67 12.43 -1.76
CA LEU A 310 15.48 11.44 -0.71
C LEU A 310 16.71 11.39 0.20
N PRO A 311 16.55 11.33 1.54
CA PRO A 311 17.65 11.03 2.43
C PRO A 311 18.24 9.64 2.17
N ARG A 312 19.56 9.51 2.22
CA ARG A 312 20.28 8.27 1.89
C ARG A 312 19.82 7.05 2.71
N GLU A 313 19.55 7.21 3.98
CA GLU A 313 19.22 6.10 4.91
C GLU A 313 17.72 5.99 5.20
N LEU A 314 16.86 6.65 4.39
CA LEU A 314 15.43 6.74 4.64
C LEU A 314 14.75 5.37 4.81
N PHE A 315 15.22 4.36 4.07
CA PHE A 315 14.60 3.03 4.02
C PHE A 315 15.45 1.92 4.65
N ALA A 316 16.57 2.24 5.30
CA ALA A 316 17.59 1.28 5.72
C ALA A 316 17.07 0.14 6.62
N ASN A 317 16.00 0.38 7.39
CA ASN A 317 15.42 -0.60 8.33
C ASN A 317 14.22 -1.38 7.78
N LEU A 318 13.86 -1.21 6.51
CA LEU A 318 12.64 -1.77 5.92
C LEU A 318 12.92 -3.06 5.12
N SER A 319 13.60 -4.03 5.73
CA SER A 319 14.08 -5.23 5.03
C SER A 319 12.96 -6.16 4.51
N VAL A 320 11.76 -6.06 5.07
CA VAL A 320 10.57 -6.83 4.66
C VAL A 320 9.66 -6.05 3.71
N LEU A 321 10.03 -4.83 3.31
CA LEU A 321 9.21 -4.01 2.41
C LEU A 321 9.07 -4.71 1.06
N GLU A 322 7.85 -4.95 0.62
CA GLU A 322 7.53 -5.66 -0.62
C GLU A 322 7.27 -4.68 -1.76
N THR A 323 6.59 -3.56 -1.48
CA THR A 323 6.21 -2.56 -2.50
C THR A 323 6.57 -1.15 -2.03
N LEU A 324 7.31 -0.43 -2.87
CA LEU A 324 7.67 0.98 -2.67
C LEU A 324 7.23 1.80 -3.88
N ASP A 325 6.31 2.72 -3.63
CA ASP A 325 5.81 3.65 -4.66
C ASP A 325 6.28 5.09 -4.38
N LEU A 326 7.13 5.58 -5.27
CA LEU A 326 7.69 6.94 -5.29
C LEU A 326 7.26 7.69 -6.57
N SER A 327 6.28 7.16 -7.32
CA SER A 327 5.85 7.71 -8.60
C SER A 327 5.22 9.10 -8.47
N HIS A 328 5.15 9.85 -9.57
CA HIS A 328 4.52 11.17 -9.60
C HIS A 328 5.08 12.13 -8.54
N ASN A 329 6.40 12.25 -8.47
CA ASN A 329 7.10 13.23 -7.64
C ASN A 329 7.98 14.13 -8.54
N ALA A 330 8.86 14.93 -7.94
CA ALA A 330 9.80 15.80 -8.64
C ALA A 330 11.25 15.31 -8.51
N ILE A 331 11.47 14.01 -8.25
CA ILE A 331 12.79 13.47 -7.91
C ILE A 331 13.69 13.54 -9.15
N ASP A 332 14.80 14.28 -9.05
CA ASP A 332 15.75 14.46 -10.16
C ASP A 332 17.06 13.68 -9.98
N HIS A 333 17.41 13.32 -8.74
CA HIS A 333 18.53 12.47 -8.39
C HIS A 333 18.23 11.53 -7.22
N LEU A 334 18.78 10.31 -7.31
CA LEU A 334 18.75 9.32 -6.24
C LEU A 334 20.15 9.19 -5.62
N PRO A 335 20.28 9.31 -4.28
CA PRO A 335 21.56 9.05 -3.61
C PRO A 335 22.04 7.61 -3.81
N THR A 336 23.35 7.43 -3.86
CA THR A 336 23.95 6.09 -3.90
C THR A 336 23.56 5.30 -2.65
N GLY A 337 22.98 4.11 -2.86
CA GLY A 337 22.58 3.21 -1.77
C GLY A 337 21.25 3.56 -1.10
N VAL A 338 20.44 4.47 -1.65
CA VAL A 338 19.14 4.85 -1.03
C VAL A 338 18.17 3.67 -0.81
N PHE A 339 18.26 2.64 -1.64
CA PHE A 339 17.46 1.41 -1.53
C PHE A 339 18.24 0.24 -0.91
N GLN A 340 19.41 0.50 -0.34
CA GLN A 340 20.20 -0.54 0.31
C GLN A 340 19.45 -1.07 1.54
N GLY A 341 19.40 -2.39 1.69
CA GLY A 341 18.74 -3.06 2.81
C GLY A 341 17.29 -3.50 2.54
N LEU A 342 16.69 -3.06 1.43
CA LEU A 342 15.34 -3.46 1.00
C LEU A 342 15.32 -4.88 0.39
N ALA A 343 15.77 -5.87 1.15
CA ALA A 343 15.97 -7.25 0.67
C ALA A 343 14.68 -7.96 0.24
N GLY A 344 13.53 -7.56 0.81
CA GLY A 344 12.20 -8.07 0.47
C GLY A 344 11.51 -7.40 -0.72
N LEU A 345 12.12 -6.36 -1.31
CA LEU A 345 11.42 -5.52 -2.27
C LEU A 345 11.18 -6.24 -3.59
N THR A 346 9.91 -6.33 -3.97
CA THR A 346 9.45 -6.98 -5.20
C THR A 346 9.00 -5.97 -6.25
N GLU A 347 8.53 -4.80 -5.83
CA GLU A 347 8.02 -3.75 -6.71
C GLU A 347 8.55 -2.38 -6.31
N LEU A 348 9.21 -1.70 -7.26
CA LEU A 348 9.71 -0.34 -7.14
C LEU A 348 9.14 0.54 -8.25
N GLN A 349 8.31 1.51 -7.87
CA GLN A 349 7.74 2.48 -8.80
C GLN A 349 8.44 3.84 -8.67
N LEU A 350 9.07 4.28 -9.75
CA LEU A 350 9.76 5.57 -9.89
C LEU A 350 9.26 6.37 -11.10
N SER A 351 8.14 5.96 -11.69
CA SER A 351 7.57 6.59 -12.87
C SER A 351 7.12 8.03 -12.60
N HIS A 352 7.02 8.85 -13.64
CA HIS A 352 6.61 10.26 -13.54
C HIS A 352 7.44 11.05 -12.51
N ASN A 353 8.77 11.00 -12.68
CA ASN A 353 9.73 11.79 -11.92
C ASN A 353 10.61 12.59 -12.89
N ASN A 354 11.68 13.21 -12.38
CA ASN A 354 12.60 14.03 -13.14
C ASN A 354 13.99 13.38 -13.29
N LEU A 355 14.08 12.05 -13.16
CA LEU A 355 15.36 11.33 -13.09
C LEU A 355 16.11 11.45 -14.43
N SER A 356 17.29 12.05 -14.40
CA SER A 356 18.17 12.17 -15.58
C SER A 356 19.25 11.09 -15.67
N ARG A 357 19.57 10.48 -14.52
CA ARG A 357 20.58 9.43 -14.38
C ARG A 357 20.28 8.55 -13.18
N LEU A 358 20.71 7.29 -13.23
CA LEU A 358 20.65 6.34 -12.13
C LEU A 358 22.07 5.97 -11.65
N PRO A 359 22.31 5.77 -10.34
CA PRO A 359 23.56 5.19 -9.85
C PRO A 359 23.77 3.75 -10.33
N ALA A 360 25.02 3.37 -10.68
CA ALA A 360 25.34 2.06 -11.26
C ALA A 360 24.99 0.84 -10.38
N ARG A 361 24.94 1.00 -9.06
CA ARG A 361 24.63 -0.07 -8.10
C ARG A 361 23.32 0.18 -7.35
N LEU A 362 22.40 0.96 -7.96
CA LEU A 362 21.14 1.34 -7.33
C LEU A 362 20.30 0.13 -6.91
N LEU A 363 20.25 -0.92 -7.76
CA LEU A 363 19.41 -2.10 -7.56
C LEU A 363 20.15 -3.28 -6.91
N ALA A 364 21.45 -3.15 -6.62
CA ALA A 364 22.28 -4.24 -6.13
C ALA A 364 21.84 -4.81 -4.77
N GLY A 365 21.06 -4.05 -3.99
CA GLY A 365 20.49 -4.47 -2.71
C GLY A 365 19.06 -5.04 -2.80
N LEU A 366 18.53 -5.28 -4.00
CA LEU A 366 17.13 -5.63 -4.26
C LEU A 366 17.00 -7.01 -4.95
N PRO A 367 17.41 -8.11 -4.31
CA PRO A 367 17.53 -9.41 -4.97
C PRO A 367 16.19 -10.01 -5.43
N LEU A 368 15.07 -9.62 -4.81
CA LEU A 368 13.73 -10.14 -5.12
C LEU A 368 12.93 -9.22 -6.06
N LEU A 369 13.55 -8.21 -6.66
CA LEU A 369 12.86 -7.22 -7.47
C LEU A 369 12.31 -7.84 -8.75
N THR A 370 10.98 -7.80 -8.91
CA THR A 370 10.26 -8.34 -10.08
C THR A 370 9.69 -7.24 -10.97
N VAL A 371 9.34 -6.09 -10.41
CA VAL A 371 8.73 -4.97 -11.12
C VAL A 371 9.52 -3.69 -10.84
N LEU A 372 10.01 -3.05 -11.91
CA LEU A 372 10.66 -1.75 -11.87
C LEU A 372 10.03 -0.81 -12.90
N LEU A 373 9.37 0.25 -12.43
CA LEU A 373 8.73 1.22 -13.33
C LEU A 373 9.54 2.52 -13.34
N LEU A 374 10.12 2.86 -14.49
CA LEU A 374 10.90 4.08 -14.73
C LEU A 374 10.27 4.99 -15.79
N ASP A 375 9.05 4.68 -16.24
CA ASP A 375 8.36 5.42 -17.30
C ASP A 375 8.23 6.92 -16.98
N HIS A 376 8.17 7.76 -18.00
CA HIS A 376 7.97 9.21 -17.82
C HIS A 376 9.03 9.85 -16.90
N ASN A 377 10.31 9.68 -17.25
CA ASN A 377 11.45 10.33 -16.61
C ASN A 377 12.29 11.08 -17.66
N ARG A 378 13.49 11.52 -17.30
CA ARG A 378 14.45 12.18 -18.21
C ARG A 378 15.68 11.32 -18.49
N LEU A 379 15.54 10.00 -18.43
CA LEU A 379 16.65 9.07 -18.64
C LEU A 379 17.04 9.02 -20.11
N ALA A 380 18.27 9.41 -20.41
CA ALA A 380 18.84 9.22 -21.75
C ALA A 380 19.57 7.89 -21.90
N ARG A 381 20.06 7.32 -20.80
CA ARG A 381 20.82 6.06 -20.76
C ARG A 381 20.74 5.43 -19.38
N LEU A 382 21.02 4.13 -19.30
CA LEU A 382 21.19 3.41 -18.05
C LEU A 382 22.67 3.07 -17.82
N PRO A 383 23.16 3.11 -16.58
CA PRO A 383 24.53 2.70 -16.28
C PRO A 383 24.73 1.20 -16.58
N PRO A 384 25.90 0.81 -17.13
CA PRO A 384 26.22 -0.60 -17.32
C PRO A 384 26.16 -1.38 -16.01
N GLY A 385 25.57 -2.57 -16.08
CA GLY A 385 25.45 -3.50 -14.96
C GLY A 385 24.36 -3.17 -13.95
N LEU A 386 23.44 -2.24 -14.27
CA LEU A 386 22.33 -1.86 -13.39
C LEU A 386 21.46 -3.05 -12.96
N PHE A 387 21.28 -4.03 -13.86
CA PHE A 387 20.36 -5.17 -13.70
C PHE A 387 21.09 -6.48 -13.34
N ASP A 388 22.42 -6.46 -13.23
CA ASP A 388 23.26 -7.67 -13.05
C ASP A 388 22.96 -8.45 -11.76
N ALA A 389 22.23 -7.87 -10.81
CA ALA A 389 21.89 -8.47 -9.52
C ALA A 389 20.40 -8.81 -9.38
N ASN A 390 19.60 -8.63 -10.43
CA ASN A 390 18.13 -8.69 -10.37
C ASN A 390 17.58 -9.66 -11.42
N ASP A 391 17.93 -10.95 -11.28
CA ASP A 391 17.53 -12.02 -12.20
C ASP A 391 16.01 -12.29 -12.18
N GLU A 392 15.33 -11.90 -11.10
CA GLU A 392 13.87 -12.08 -10.90
C GLU A 392 13.03 -11.01 -11.60
N LEU A 393 13.64 -10.05 -12.30
CA LEU A 393 12.88 -9.02 -13.02
C LEU A 393 11.93 -9.69 -14.04
N VAL A 394 10.68 -9.24 -14.04
CA VAL A 394 9.63 -9.67 -14.98
C VAL A 394 9.08 -8.50 -15.77
N ARG A 395 8.99 -7.32 -15.14
CA ARG A 395 8.42 -6.11 -15.75
C ARG A 395 9.32 -4.91 -15.52
N VAL A 396 9.79 -4.32 -16.61
CA VAL A 396 10.54 -3.06 -16.58
C VAL A 396 9.85 -2.04 -17.47
N GLY A 397 9.39 -0.95 -16.87
CA GLY A 397 8.79 0.19 -17.58
C GLY A 397 9.84 1.22 -17.97
N LEU A 398 9.97 1.50 -19.27
CA LEU A 398 10.98 2.41 -19.85
C LEU A 398 10.37 3.44 -20.81
N ALA A 399 9.05 3.47 -20.94
CA ALA A 399 8.36 4.35 -21.87
C ALA A 399 8.58 5.82 -21.50
N ASP A 400 8.38 6.72 -22.47
CA ASP A 400 8.37 8.16 -22.25
C ASP A 400 9.63 8.69 -21.56
N ASN A 401 10.79 8.18 -21.98
CA ASN A 401 12.11 8.67 -21.60
C ASN A 401 12.89 9.10 -22.85
N PRO A 402 13.74 10.13 -22.77
CA PRO A 402 14.48 10.66 -23.90
C PRO A 402 15.72 9.80 -24.24
N TRP A 403 15.51 8.52 -24.58
CA TRP A 403 16.59 7.56 -24.82
C TRP A 403 17.53 7.99 -25.96
N GLY A 404 18.82 8.05 -25.64
CA GLY A 404 19.91 8.22 -26.58
C GLY A 404 20.32 6.92 -27.23
N CYS A 405 19.97 6.77 -28.50
CA CYS A 405 20.32 5.63 -29.35
C CYS A 405 21.70 5.82 -29.98
N ASP A 406 22.71 6.00 -29.13
CA ASP A 406 24.13 6.05 -29.47
C ASP A 406 24.87 4.84 -28.88
N CYS A 407 26.21 4.87 -28.91
CA CYS A 407 27.03 3.78 -28.37
C CYS A 407 26.77 3.47 -26.88
N HIS A 408 26.25 4.41 -26.09
CA HIS A 408 25.94 4.23 -24.67
C HIS A 408 24.65 3.43 -24.43
N LEU A 409 23.78 3.25 -25.43
CA LEU A 409 22.59 2.40 -25.32
C LEU A 409 22.94 0.90 -25.32
N SER A 410 24.16 0.55 -25.75
CA SER A 410 24.58 -0.83 -26.01
C SER A 410 24.31 -1.82 -24.87
N TYR A 411 24.43 -1.39 -23.62
CA TYR A 411 24.08 -2.21 -22.45
C TYR A 411 22.57 -2.50 -22.38
N LEU A 412 21.73 -1.46 -22.42
CA LEU A 412 20.28 -1.59 -22.34
C LEU A 412 19.73 -2.39 -23.52
N LEU A 413 20.21 -2.12 -24.74
CA LEU A 413 19.82 -2.87 -25.92
C LEU A 413 20.13 -4.37 -25.78
N ARG A 414 21.33 -4.72 -25.29
CA ARG A 414 21.71 -6.11 -25.08
C ARG A 414 20.81 -6.79 -24.05
N TRP A 415 20.52 -6.10 -22.95
CA TRP A 415 19.65 -6.61 -21.90
C TRP A 415 18.22 -6.83 -22.41
N LEU A 416 17.65 -5.87 -23.14
CA LEU A 416 16.32 -5.98 -23.74
C LEU A 416 16.21 -7.16 -24.74
N GLN A 417 17.26 -7.39 -25.54
CA GLN A 417 17.32 -8.52 -26.47
C GLN A 417 17.37 -9.88 -25.77
N SER A 418 17.96 -9.98 -24.58
CA SER A 418 17.96 -11.21 -23.77
C SER A 418 16.67 -11.43 -22.99
N PHE A 419 15.92 -10.37 -22.69
CA PHE A 419 14.76 -10.37 -21.81
C PHE A 419 13.41 -10.57 -22.57
N ALA A 420 13.46 -11.04 -23.81
CA ALA A 420 12.46 -10.75 -24.85
C ALA A 420 11.10 -11.50 -24.79
N GLU A 421 10.83 -12.38 -23.83
CA GLU A 421 9.60 -13.20 -23.85
C GLU A 421 8.31 -12.53 -23.27
N PRO A 422 8.34 -11.49 -22.39
CA PRO A 422 7.12 -10.79 -21.95
C PRO A 422 6.97 -9.31 -22.41
N LEU A 423 7.82 -8.80 -23.31
CA LEU A 423 7.94 -7.35 -23.61
C LEU A 423 7.01 -6.80 -24.71
N ILE A 424 5.88 -7.45 -25.01
CA ILE A 424 4.96 -7.05 -26.11
C ILE A 424 4.42 -5.61 -25.94
N HIS A 425 4.58 -4.98 -24.79
CA HIS A 425 4.08 -3.62 -24.50
C HIS A 425 5.18 -2.60 -24.15
N ASN A 426 6.48 -2.92 -24.35
CA ASN A 426 7.54 -1.96 -24.05
C ASN A 426 7.63 -0.88 -25.15
N GLN A 427 6.99 0.26 -24.89
CA GLN A 427 6.91 1.43 -25.77
C GLN A 427 8.09 2.38 -25.54
N ALA A 428 9.31 1.86 -25.54
CA ALA A 428 10.52 2.68 -25.46
C ALA A 428 11.04 3.01 -26.86
N PHE A 429 11.23 4.30 -27.14
CA PHE A 429 11.66 4.80 -28.44
C PHE A 429 12.88 5.71 -28.30
N CYS A 430 13.69 5.75 -29.34
CA CYS A 430 14.79 6.69 -29.45
C CYS A 430 14.29 8.14 -29.51
N ALA A 431 14.86 9.02 -28.71
CA ALA A 431 14.65 10.46 -28.82
C ALA A 431 15.72 11.12 -29.70
N ASN A 432 16.94 10.59 -29.67
CA ASN A 432 18.10 11.05 -30.43
C ASN A 432 19.03 9.86 -30.76
N PRO A 433 19.91 9.98 -31.76
CA PRO A 433 20.04 11.08 -32.72
C PRO A 433 18.85 11.17 -33.69
N ALA A 434 18.72 12.29 -34.42
CA ALA A 434 17.59 12.55 -35.33
C ALA A 434 17.34 11.44 -36.36
N ALA A 435 18.40 10.73 -36.78
CA ALA A 435 18.31 9.62 -37.72
C ALA A 435 17.55 8.40 -37.17
N LEU A 436 17.51 8.23 -35.85
CA LEU A 436 16.86 7.10 -35.17
C LEU A 436 15.63 7.55 -34.37
N GLN A 437 15.31 8.84 -34.35
CA GLN A 437 14.22 9.39 -33.54
C GLN A 437 12.88 8.72 -33.87
N GLY A 438 12.17 8.28 -32.83
CA GLY A 438 10.89 7.56 -32.94
C GLY A 438 11.02 6.07 -33.25
N GLN A 439 12.21 5.56 -33.52
CA GLN A 439 12.44 4.12 -33.72
C GLN A 439 12.36 3.38 -32.37
N SER A 440 11.76 2.19 -32.36
CA SER A 440 11.72 1.35 -31.15
C SER A 440 13.13 0.92 -30.75
N LEU A 441 13.45 0.96 -29.45
CA LEU A 441 14.77 0.55 -28.96
C LEU A 441 15.12 -0.88 -29.41
N LEU A 442 14.15 -1.80 -29.45
CA LEU A 442 14.37 -3.20 -29.85
C LEU A 442 14.70 -3.37 -31.34
N GLU A 443 14.33 -2.41 -32.17
CA GLU A 443 14.54 -2.44 -33.62
C GLU A 443 15.87 -1.80 -34.04
N VAL A 444 16.56 -1.11 -33.12
CA VAL A 444 17.85 -0.49 -33.41
C VAL A 444 18.94 -1.55 -33.53
N SER A 445 19.63 -1.59 -34.66
CA SER A 445 20.76 -2.49 -34.85
C SER A 445 22.04 -1.94 -34.22
N ARG A 446 22.92 -2.82 -33.75
CA ARG A 446 24.17 -2.42 -33.08
C ARG A 446 25.09 -1.56 -33.96
N GLY A 447 25.04 -1.74 -35.28
CA GLY A 447 25.85 -0.96 -36.22
C GLY A 447 25.38 0.50 -36.38
N GLN A 448 24.18 0.83 -35.92
CA GLN A 448 23.63 2.20 -35.98
C GLN A 448 23.95 3.02 -34.71
N LEU A 449 24.46 2.38 -33.66
CA LEU A 449 24.80 3.03 -32.39
C LEU A 449 26.18 3.70 -32.49
N GLU A 450 26.22 4.88 -33.10
CA GLU A 450 27.45 5.65 -33.30
C GLU A 450 27.59 6.77 -32.25
N CYS A 451 28.83 7.11 -31.88
CA CYS A 451 29.14 8.25 -31.01
C CYS A 451 30.02 9.27 -31.78
N PRO A 452 29.40 10.21 -32.54
CA PRO A 452 30.14 11.22 -33.31
C PRO A 452 30.78 12.24 -32.37
N GLY A 453 32.10 12.15 -32.17
CA GLY A 453 32.83 12.95 -31.19
C GLY A 453 34.01 12.25 -30.52
N ALA A 454 34.20 10.95 -30.72
CA ALA A 454 35.45 10.25 -30.40
C ALA A 454 36.58 10.54 -31.43
N HIS A 455 36.61 11.75 -31.99
CA HIS A 455 37.74 12.27 -32.76
C HIS A 455 38.34 13.43 -31.96
N GLY A 456 39.39 13.14 -31.19
CA GLY A 456 40.16 14.14 -30.43
C GLY A 456 40.38 13.83 -28.95
N VAL A 457 39.88 12.72 -28.42
CA VAL A 457 40.37 12.11 -27.17
C VAL A 457 41.40 11.05 -27.58
N PRO A 458 42.61 10.99 -27.01
CA PRO A 458 43.48 9.82 -27.18
C PRO A 458 42.68 8.59 -26.71
N PRO A 459 42.87 7.40 -27.29
CA PRO A 459 42.02 6.25 -26.96
C PRO A 459 42.12 5.95 -25.47
N GLU A 460 41.09 6.30 -24.70
CA GLU A 460 40.93 5.83 -23.32
C GLU A 460 39.61 5.06 -23.23
N GLU A 461 39.74 3.86 -22.66
CA GLU A 461 38.72 2.80 -22.55
C GLU A 461 38.38 2.06 -23.87
N GLY A 462 39.44 1.63 -24.57
CA GLY A 462 39.29 0.80 -25.77
C GLY A 462 40.62 0.34 -26.33
N TRP A 463 41.36 -0.45 -25.55
CA TRP A 463 42.13 -1.63 -25.99
C TRP A 463 42.65 -1.54 -27.42
N ASP A 464 43.85 -0.97 -27.60
CA ASP A 464 44.58 -1.17 -28.85
C ASP A 464 44.74 -2.69 -29.07
N THR A 465 44.14 -3.15 -30.16
CA THR A 465 44.45 -4.43 -30.76
C THR A 465 45.88 -4.36 -31.25
N ASP A 466 46.82 -4.94 -30.50
CA ASP A 466 48.06 -5.45 -31.09
C ASP A 466 48.49 -6.74 -30.39
N ALA A 467 48.43 -7.82 -31.18
CA ALA A 467 48.84 -9.20 -30.92
C ALA A 467 48.03 -10.04 -29.88
N PRO A 468 47.70 -11.31 -30.21
CA PRO A 468 47.05 -12.22 -29.27
C PRO A 468 47.99 -12.52 -28.09
N GLY A 469 47.56 -12.15 -26.88
CA GLY A 469 48.19 -12.58 -25.64
C GLY A 469 48.94 -11.52 -24.85
N GLN A 470 48.78 -10.21 -25.10
CA GLN A 470 49.26 -9.13 -24.22
C GLN A 470 48.10 -8.29 -23.64
N CYS A 471 48.13 -8.08 -22.32
CA CYS A 471 47.16 -7.36 -21.48
C CYS A 471 47.90 -6.19 -20.80
N THR A 472 47.59 -4.93 -21.15
CA THR A 472 48.15 -3.72 -20.49
C THR A 472 47.11 -3.01 -19.63
N TYR A 473 47.48 -2.62 -18.41
CA TYR A 473 46.67 -1.84 -17.48
C TYR A 473 47.38 -0.54 -17.10
N THR A 474 46.64 0.57 -16.98
CA THR A 474 47.12 1.83 -16.40
C THR A 474 46.07 2.38 -15.42
N ASP A 475 46.48 2.92 -14.28
CA ASP A 475 45.54 3.57 -13.33
C ASP A 475 45.08 4.96 -13.84
N ALA A 476 43.96 5.43 -13.30
CA ALA A 476 43.32 6.69 -13.73
C ALA A 476 44.24 7.92 -13.60
N GLU A 477 45.22 7.84 -12.71
CA GLU A 477 46.20 8.90 -12.48
C GLU A 477 47.49 8.75 -13.32
N GLY A 478 47.61 7.74 -14.19
CA GLY A 478 48.81 7.49 -15.01
C GLY A 478 50.08 7.23 -14.19
N THR A 479 49.90 6.82 -12.94
CA THR A 479 50.95 6.63 -11.93
C THR A 479 51.52 5.21 -11.99
N VAL A 480 50.72 4.23 -12.41
CA VAL A 480 51.11 2.82 -12.56
C VAL A 480 50.64 2.28 -13.89
N SER A 481 51.56 1.67 -14.66
CA SER A 481 51.20 0.83 -15.81
C SER A 481 51.83 -0.56 -15.71
N VAL A 482 51.06 -1.61 -15.99
CA VAL A 482 51.51 -3.01 -15.98
C VAL A 482 51.18 -3.66 -17.31
N ALA A 483 52.17 -4.24 -17.98
CA ALA A 483 52.00 -5.06 -19.18
C ALA A 483 52.23 -6.54 -18.85
N CYS A 484 51.25 -7.38 -19.15
CA CYS A 484 51.29 -8.81 -18.94
C CYS A 484 51.02 -9.59 -20.22
N ASN A 485 51.54 -10.81 -20.31
CA ASN A 485 51.10 -11.78 -21.29
C ASN A 485 50.26 -12.88 -20.63
N ALA A 486 49.86 -13.91 -21.38
CA ALA A 486 49.05 -15.02 -20.86
C ALA A 486 49.66 -15.79 -19.66
N THR A 487 50.96 -15.64 -19.39
CA THR A 487 51.70 -16.43 -18.38
C THR A 487 52.46 -15.60 -17.34
N ALA A 488 52.79 -14.33 -17.60
CA ALA A 488 53.59 -13.49 -16.72
C ALA A 488 53.40 -11.99 -17.01
N CYS A 489 53.61 -11.14 -16.00
CA CYS A 489 53.72 -9.69 -16.17
C CYS A 489 55.15 -9.30 -16.49
N GLN A 490 55.37 -8.68 -17.65
CA GLN A 490 56.71 -8.42 -18.19
C GLN A 490 57.20 -6.99 -17.94
N GLN A 491 56.30 -6.04 -17.67
CA GLN A 491 56.68 -4.64 -17.47
C GLN A 491 55.81 -3.97 -16.41
N LEU A 492 56.46 -3.31 -15.44
CA LEU A 492 55.85 -2.41 -14.46
C LEU A 492 56.51 -1.04 -14.62
N SER A 493 55.72 0.01 -14.88
CA SER A 493 56.20 1.39 -14.87
C SER A 493 55.48 2.17 -13.78
N LEU A 494 56.28 2.85 -12.96
CA LEU A 494 55.85 3.62 -11.79
C LEU A 494 56.31 5.06 -11.97
N ARG A 495 55.38 6.01 -11.99
CA ARG A 495 55.69 7.44 -11.93
C ARG A 495 55.52 7.92 -10.49
N LEU A 496 56.64 8.11 -9.79
CA LEU A 496 56.63 8.65 -8.44
C LEU A 496 56.48 10.19 -8.49
N PRO A 497 55.65 10.79 -7.62
CA PRO A 497 55.60 12.24 -7.50
C PRO A 497 56.95 12.79 -6.99
N PRO A 498 57.32 14.04 -7.34
CA PRO A 498 58.55 14.64 -6.87
C PRO A 498 58.56 14.76 -5.32
N PRO A 499 59.72 14.60 -4.66
CA PRO A 499 59.81 14.66 -3.20
C PRO A 499 59.42 16.06 -2.72
N GLY A 500 58.34 16.16 -1.95
CA GLY A 500 57.97 17.38 -1.24
C GLY A 500 58.99 17.71 -0.16
N HIS A 501 59.34 18.99 0.01
CA HIS A 501 60.16 19.46 1.13
C HIS A 501 59.51 19.07 2.46
N GLY A 502 60.07 18.09 3.16
CA GLY A 502 59.81 17.89 4.59
C GLY A 502 59.18 16.58 5.04
N GLN A 503 59.22 15.49 4.28
CA GLN A 503 58.90 14.15 4.83
C GLN A 503 59.88 13.09 4.33
N GLY A 504 60.83 12.72 5.18
CA GLY A 504 61.49 11.43 5.10
C GLY A 504 60.53 10.36 5.61
N SER A 505 59.96 9.57 4.71
CA SER A 505 59.43 8.22 4.97
C SER A 505 58.93 7.64 3.64
N GLY A 506 59.20 6.36 3.43
CA GLY A 506 59.01 5.71 2.13
C GLY A 506 57.59 5.80 1.56
N TYR A 507 57.50 5.75 0.23
CA TYR A 507 56.23 5.74 -0.50
C TYR A 507 55.63 4.33 -0.46
N ARG A 508 54.44 4.17 0.15
CA ARG A 508 53.68 2.91 0.13
C ARG A 508 52.31 3.14 -0.49
N ARG A 509 52.00 2.44 -1.57
CA ARG A 509 50.65 2.44 -2.18
C ARG A 509 50.32 1.05 -2.70
N ALA A 510 49.03 0.72 -2.69
CA ALA A 510 48.51 -0.52 -3.22
C ALA A 510 47.41 -0.23 -4.24
N TRP A 511 47.37 -1.03 -5.30
CA TRP A 511 46.39 -0.95 -6.36
C TRP A 511 45.77 -2.33 -6.59
N VAL A 512 44.48 -2.36 -6.88
CA VAL A 512 43.75 -3.58 -7.30
C VAL A 512 43.42 -3.41 -8.77
N LEU A 513 44.17 -4.09 -9.63
CA LEU A 513 44.10 -3.97 -11.08
C LEU A 513 43.17 -5.06 -11.60
N ARG A 514 42.08 -4.69 -12.28
CA ARG A 514 41.11 -5.65 -12.83
C ARG A 514 41.22 -5.67 -14.36
N SER A 515 41.37 -6.87 -14.94
CA SER A 515 41.50 -7.07 -16.40
C SER A 515 40.71 -8.30 -16.86
N ARG A 516 40.57 -8.49 -18.19
CA ARG A 516 39.99 -9.73 -18.75
C ARG A 516 40.89 -10.97 -18.54
N CYS A 517 42.15 -10.77 -18.18
CA CYS A 517 43.12 -11.81 -17.82
C CYS A 517 43.03 -12.22 -16.31
N GLY A 518 42.23 -11.51 -15.49
CA GLY A 518 42.13 -11.73 -14.04
C GLY A 518 42.30 -10.44 -13.21
N THR A 519 42.33 -10.57 -11.88
CA THR A 519 42.59 -9.47 -10.94
C THR A 519 44.00 -9.59 -10.36
N LEU A 520 44.79 -8.52 -10.42
CA LEU A 520 46.14 -8.44 -9.87
C LEU A 520 46.18 -7.41 -8.74
N GLN A 521 46.68 -7.79 -7.57
CA GLN A 521 46.88 -6.87 -6.45
C GLN A 521 48.35 -6.47 -6.37
N LEU A 522 48.66 -5.21 -6.67
CA LEU A 522 50.02 -4.68 -6.67
C LEU A 522 50.22 -3.83 -5.42
N SER A 523 51.26 -4.11 -4.63
CA SER A 523 51.66 -3.26 -3.50
C SER A 523 53.10 -2.84 -3.68
N VAL A 524 53.36 -1.53 -3.79
CA VAL A 524 54.69 -0.98 -3.98
C VAL A 524 55.12 -0.24 -2.72
N LEU A 525 56.32 -0.55 -2.25
CA LEU A 525 56.99 0.15 -1.16
C LEU A 525 58.35 0.65 -1.66
N VAL A 526 58.53 1.97 -1.71
CA VAL A 526 59.79 2.63 -2.07
C VAL A 526 60.39 3.23 -0.81
N ALA A 527 61.45 2.60 -0.30
CA ALA A 527 62.20 3.09 0.84
C ALA A 527 63.45 3.85 0.36
N ALA A 528 63.57 5.13 0.71
CA ALA A 528 64.79 5.90 0.48
C ALA A 528 65.88 5.39 1.45
N HIS A 529 66.93 4.76 0.91
CA HIS A 529 68.11 4.39 1.69
C HIS A 529 69.15 5.50 1.53
N SER A 530 69.49 6.18 2.62
CA SER A 530 70.72 6.96 2.71
C SER A 530 71.91 5.99 2.63
N GLY A 531 72.78 6.18 1.65
CA GLY A 531 73.89 5.26 1.40
C GLY A 531 74.81 5.07 2.60
N SER A 532 74.81 3.84 3.14
CA SER A 532 76.00 3.12 3.58
C SER A 532 75.63 1.63 3.67
N ASP A 533 75.70 0.95 2.52
CA ASP A 533 76.11 -0.46 2.37
C ASP A 533 75.48 -1.04 1.09
N ALA A 534 76.34 -1.20 0.07
CA ALA A 534 76.02 -1.92 -1.14
C ALA A 534 76.04 -3.42 -0.85
N THR A 535 74.87 -4.06 -0.82
CA THR A 535 74.77 -5.47 -1.21
C THR A 535 73.54 -5.65 -2.12
N SER A 536 73.80 -6.29 -3.26
CA SER A 536 72.90 -6.53 -4.38
C SER A 536 71.53 -7.13 -3.98
N PRO A 537 70.40 -6.71 -4.59
CA PRO A 537 69.11 -7.31 -4.29
C PRO A 537 68.97 -8.66 -5.01
N THR A 538 68.87 -9.73 -4.23
CA THR A 538 68.34 -11.02 -4.65
C THR A 538 66.83 -10.92 -4.84
N LEU A 539 66.35 -11.29 -6.05
CA LEU A 539 64.94 -11.49 -6.34
C LEU A 539 64.38 -12.66 -5.51
N PRO A 540 63.24 -12.51 -4.81
CA PRO A 540 62.44 -13.66 -4.44
C PRO A 540 61.52 -14.03 -5.62
N LEU A 541 61.69 -15.25 -6.11
CA LEU A 541 60.74 -15.96 -6.95
C LEU A 541 59.42 -16.17 -6.18
N VAL A 542 58.30 -15.70 -6.77
CA VAL A 542 57.07 -16.44 -7.18
C VAL A 542 56.38 -17.37 -6.15
N PRO A 543 55.03 -17.54 -6.17
CA PRO A 543 54.08 -17.11 -7.22
C PRO A 543 53.13 -15.98 -6.86
#